data_AF-A0A951BL57-F1
#
_entry.id   AF-A0A951BL57-F1
#
_cell.length_a   1.000
_cell.length_b   1.000
_cell.length_c   1.000
_cell.angle_alpha   90.00
_cell.angle_beta   90.00
_cell.angle_gamma   90.00
#
_symmetry.space_group_name_H-M   'P 1'
#
loop_
_entity.id
_entity.type
_entity.pdbx_description
1 polymer ?
#
loop_
_entity_poly.entity_id
_entity_poly.type
_entity_poly.pdbx_seq_one_letter_code
_entity_poly.pdbx_strand_id
1 'polypeptide(L)'
;VLHTGDVKLDQLPLDGRLTDLAGFSRLGDEGVDLLLIDSTNAEVPGFVTSERDIGPVLDSVIGKATQRVIVTCFASHVHRVQQVLDVSAAHGRKVALVGRSMVRNMGVAADLGLLRVPPGLLVDLEEALAMPAHRVLFVSTGSQGEPLSVLSRMARGEHRQIRIRSGDTVVLASSLIPGNETSVFRVVNALTRLGATVVHQGTAKVHVSGHAPAGELLFLYNAIRPSNVMPVHGEWRHLRANAALAVRTGVPEERVVIAEDGVVVDLVDGRAEITGRVEVGQVYVDGLSVGDVGDSTLSDRLILGEGGFIAITVVIVSATGRAVAPPTISGRGFSDDPKALDGVVPLVEMELARTEAEGITDPHRIAQAVRRVVGRWVSDTYRRRPMIVPTVLPVG
;
A
#
# COMPACT_ATOMS: atom_id res chain seq x y z
N VAL A 1 22.21 -3.05 23.06
CA VAL A 1 21.23 -3.25 21.95
C VAL A 1 21.75 -2.56 20.71
N LEU A 2 21.70 -3.23 19.55
CA LEU A 2 22.04 -2.66 18.24
C LEU A 2 20.83 -2.79 17.31
N HIS A 3 20.45 -1.70 16.63
CA HIS A 3 19.39 -1.70 15.64
C HIS A 3 19.96 -1.28 14.29
N THR A 4 19.76 -2.08 13.24
CA THR A 4 20.34 -1.80 11.91
C THR A 4 19.67 -0.61 11.22
N GLY A 5 18.39 -0.41 11.51
CA GLY A 5 17.49 0.36 10.64
C GLY A 5 17.25 -0.43 9.36
N ASP A 6 16.65 0.21 8.36
CA ASP A 6 16.58 -0.34 7.01
C ASP A 6 17.96 -0.25 6.38
N VAL A 7 18.50 -1.37 5.90
CA VAL A 7 19.91 -1.45 5.50
C VAL A 7 20.10 -2.28 4.24
N LYS A 8 21.03 -1.86 3.38
CA LYS A 8 21.66 -2.68 2.34
C LYS A 8 23.17 -2.48 2.33
N LEU A 9 23.93 -3.46 1.84
CA LEU A 9 25.39 -3.39 1.78
C LEU A 9 25.91 -3.00 0.40
N ASP A 10 25.43 -1.87 -0.14
CA ASP A 10 25.94 -1.34 -1.41
C ASP A 10 27.42 -0.91 -1.27
N GLN A 11 28.29 -1.56 -2.03
CA GLN A 11 29.73 -1.32 -2.00
C GLN A 11 30.17 -0.13 -2.85
N LEU A 12 29.28 0.40 -3.70
CA LEU A 12 29.56 1.49 -4.62
C LEU A 12 28.44 2.56 -4.60
N PRO A 13 28.02 3.05 -3.40
CA PRO A 13 26.91 3.98 -3.28
C PRO A 13 27.21 5.28 -4.04
N LEU A 14 26.16 5.95 -4.51
CA LEU A 14 26.26 7.12 -5.36
C LEU A 14 26.83 8.35 -4.65
N ASP A 15 26.57 8.49 -3.35
CA ASP A 15 27.06 9.56 -2.50
C ASP A 15 28.41 9.25 -1.83
N GLY A 16 28.98 8.06 -2.09
CA GLY A 16 30.22 7.59 -1.48
C GLY A 16 30.10 7.26 0.01
N ARG A 17 28.89 7.26 0.58
CA ARG A 17 28.66 6.94 1.99
C ARG A 17 28.43 5.45 2.16
N LEU A 18 29.51 4.74 2.45
CA LEU A 18 29.47 3.30 2.69
C LEU A 18 28.79 2.98 4.02
N THR A 19 28.18 1.80 4.07
CA THR A 19 27.78 1.20 5.35
C THR A 19 29.03 0.93 6.18
N ASP A 20 29.06 1.39 7.44
CA ASP A 20 30.21 1.24 8.34
C ASP A 20 30.33 -0.20 8.89
N LEU A 21 30.77 -1.12 8.02
CA LEU A 21 31.01 -2.52 8.39
C LEU A 21 32.10 -2.66 9.47
N ALA A 22 33.09 -1.78 9.47
CA ALA A 22 34.13 -1.77 10.51
C ALA A 22 33.53 -1.37 11.87
N GLY A 23 32.66 -0.37 11.89
CA GLY A 23 31.88 -0.01 13.07
C GLY A 23 31.01 -1.15 13.58
N PHE A 24 30.28 -1.84 12.69
CA PHE A 24 29.53 -3.03 13.08
C PHE A 24 30.43 -4.12 13.69
N SER A 25 31.61 -4.36 13.12
CA SER A 25 32.55 -5.34 13.68
C SER A 25 33.09 -4.93 15.05
N ARG A 26 33.44 -3.65 15.24
CA ARG A 26 33.91 -3.13 16.54
C ARG A 26 32.83 -3.30 17.62
N LEU A 27 31.59 -2.98 17.30
CA LEU A 27 30.46 -3.19 18.22
C LEU A 27 30.28 -4.67 18.54
N GLY A 28 30.48 -5.56 17.56
CA GLY A 28 30.49 -6.99 17.80
C GLY A 28 31.61 -7.47 18.73
N ASP A 29 32.80 -6.86 18.66
CA ASP A 29 33.92 -7.15 19.57
C ASP A 29 33.69 -6.63 20.98
N GLU A 30 32.98 -5.51 21.14
CA GLU A 30 32.54 -4.99 22.44
C GLU A 30 31.43 -5.85 23.07
N GLY A 31 30.68 -6.60 22.25
CA GLY A 31 29.59 -7.46 22.65
C GLY A 31 28.22 -6.83 22.39
N VAL A 32 27.41 -7.47 21.55
CA VAL A 32 26.03 -7.05 21.27
C VAL A 32 25.06 -8.03 21.91
N ASP A 33 24.39 -7.58 22.98
CA ASP A 33 23.40 -8.41 23.68
C ASP A 33 22.18 -8.73 22.81
N LEU A 34 21.64 -7.74 22.10
CA LEU A 34 20.45 -7.90 21.25
C LEU A 34 20.63 -7.14 19.95
N LEU A 35 20.49 -7.85 18.82
CA LEU A 35 20.45 -7.28 17.48
C LEU A 35 19.00 -7.22 16.95
N LEU A 36 18.58 -6.02 16.58
CA LEU A 36 17.34 -5.72 15.86
C LEU A 36 17.69 -5.49 14.40
N ILE A 37 17.28 -6.41 13.52
CA ILE A 37 17.75 -6.45 12.13
C ILE A 37 16.60 -6.47 11.12
N ASP A 38 16.71 -5.64 10.09
CA ASP A 38 15.78 -5.56 8.95
C ASP A 38 15.61 -6.93 8.27
N SER A 39 14.36 -7.35 8.10
CA SER A 39 14.00 -8.66 7.56
C SER A 39 13.43 -8.60 6.15
N THR A 40 13.20 -7.42 5.59
CA THR A 40 12.40 -7.19 4.36
C THR A 40 12.76 -8.13 3.21
N ASN A 41 14.07 -8.37 3.00
CA ASN A 41 14.58 -9.23 1.92
C ASN A 41 15.24 -10.52 2.42
N ALA A 42 14.96 -10.98 3.66
CA ALA A 42 15.58 -12.17 4.22
C ALA A 42 15.29 -13.47 3.45
N GLU A 43 14.22 -13.52 2.65
CA GLU A 43 13.90 -14.64 1.75
C GLU A 43 14.59 -14.54 0.38
N VAL A 44 15.15 -13.38 0.05
CA VAL A 44 15.79 -13.13 -1.25
C VAL A 44 17.25 -13.60 -1.18
N PRO A 45 17.67 -14.58 -1.98
CA PRO A 45 19.05 -15.07 -1.95
C PRO A 45 20.01 -14.07 -2.60
N GLY A 46 21.30 -14.22 -2.31
CA GLY A 46 22.37 -13.48 -2.99
C GLY A 46 22.58 -12.07 -2.44
N PHE A 47 22.92 -11.15 -3.34
CA PHE A 47 23.40 -9.80 -3.04
C PHE A 47 22.64 -8.76 -3.85
N VAL A 48 22.46 -7.58 -3.27
CA VAL A 48 21.88 -6.44 -3.95
C VAL A 48 22.86 -5.99 -5.03
N THR A 49 22.33 -5.59 -6.18
CA THR A 49 23.16 -4.89 -7.15
C THR A 49 23.43 -3.48 -6.65
N SER A 50 24.60 -2.93 -6.95
CA SER A 50 24.86 -1.52 -6.67
C SER A 50 23.84 -0.61 -7.36
N GLU A 51 23.46 0.46 -6.67
CA GLU A 51 22.64 1.54 -7.21
C GLU A 51 23.28 2.17 -8.46
N ARG A 52 24.62 2.16 -8.53
CA ARG A 52 25.39 2.71 -9.65
C ARG A 52 25.07 2.02 -10.98
N ASP A 53 24.75 0.73 -10.95
CA ASP A 53 24.45 -0.06 -12.15
C ASP A 53 23.10 0.32 -12.79
N ILE A 54 22.25 1.08 -12.08
CA ILE A 54 20.99 1.60 -12.61
C ILE A 54 21.22 2.76 -13.58
N GLY A 55 22.27 3.58 -13.36
CA GLY A 55 22.59 4.74 -14.19
C GLY A 55 22.71 4.40 -15.69
N PRO A 56 23.56 3.42 -16.07
CA PRO A 56 23.69 3.00 -17.47
C PRO A 56 22.40 2.46 -18.09
N VAL A 57 21.53 1.82 -17.30
CA VAL A 57 20.23 1.33 -17.79
C VAL A 57 19.29 2.51 -18.06
N LEU A 58 19.22 3.46 -17.14
CA LEU A 58 18.46 4.70 -17.34
C LEU A 58 18.99 5.50 -18.53
N ASP A 59 20.30 5.60 -18.69
CA ASP A 59 20.95 6.23 -19.83
C ASP A 59 20.54 5.59 -21.16
N SER A 60 20.60 4.26 -21.24
CA SER A 60 20.18 3.53 -22.45
C SER A 60 18.70 3.74 -22.77
N VAL A 61 17.83 3.69 -21.76
CA VAL A 61 16.37 3.84 -21.95
C VAL A 61 16.01 5.28 -22.34
N ILE A 62 16.54 6.27 -21.62
CA ILE A 62 16.27 7.69 -21.84
C ILE A 62 16.88 8.16 -23.17
N GLY A 63 18.08 7.70 -23.50
CA GLY A 63 18.78 8.04 -24.75
C GLY A 63 18.10 7.49 -26.00
N LYS A 64 17.45 6.31 -25.90
CA LYS A 64 16.68 5.72 -27.02
C LYS A 64 15.29 6.33 -27.21
N ALA A 65 14.77 7.03 -26.21
CA ALA A 65 13.44 7.60 -26.29
C ALA A 65 13.39 8.73 -27.33
N THR A 66 12.43 8.68 -28.25
CA THR A 66 12.24 9.72 -29.28
C THR A 66 11.19 10.77 -28.91
N GLN A 67 10.39 10.48 -27.89
CA GLN A 67 9.35 11.37 -27.36
C GLN A 67 9.66 11.74 -25.91
N ARG A 68 8.63 12.12 -25.14
CA ARG A 68 8.73 12.45 -23.72
C ARG A 68 9.06 11.19 -22.93
N VAL A 69 9.81 11.38 -21.85
CA VAL A 69 10.07 10.30 -20.88
C VAL A 69 9.34 10.64 -19.58
N ILE A 70 8.71 9.63 -18.97
CA ILE A 70 8.09 9.72 -17.65
C ILE A 70 8.80 8.70 -16.77
N VAL A 71 9.60 9.16 -15.81
CA VAL A 71 10.19 8.29 -14.78
C VAL A 71 9.32 8.39 -13.54
N THR A 72 8.89 7.25 -13.00
CA THR A 72 8.21 7.20 -11.70
C THR A 72 9.09 6.49 -10.67
N CYS A 73 9.15 7.04 -9.47
CA CYS A 73 9.88 6.45 -8.35
C CYS A 73 9.30 6.97 -7.02
N PHE A 74 9.78 6.40 -5.91
CA PHE A 74 9.45 6.92 -4.58
C PHE A 74 10.00 8.33 -4.41
N ALA A 75 9.17 9.25 -3.92
CA ALA A 75 9.57 10.65 -3.68
C ALA A 75 10.67 10.81 -2.62
N SER A 76 10.92 9.80 -1.80
CA SER A 76 12.01 9.75 -0.83
C SER A 76 13.34 9.29 -1.43
N HIS A 77 13.35 8.74 -2.66
CA HIS A 77 14.54 8.13 -3.24
C HIS A 77 15.41 9.17 -3.96
N VAL A 78 16.04 10.07 -3.19
CA VAL A 78 16.87 11.18 -3.69
C VAL A 78 17.93 10.71 -4.69
N HIS A 79 18.64 9.62 -4.37
CA HIS A 79 19.66 9.03 -5.24
C HIS A 79 19.14 8.64 -6.63
N ARG A 80 17.92 8.11 -6.72
CA ARG A 80 17.31 7.75 -8.01
C ARG A 80 16.98 9.00 -8.81
N VAL A 81 16.44 10.03 -8.16
CA VAL A 81 16.16 11.31 -8.81
C VAL A 81 17.46 11.96 -9.30
N GLN A 82 18.54 11.92 -8.51
CA GLN A 82 19.87 12.40 -8.93
C GLN A 82 20.31 11.74 -10.24
N GLN A 83 20.28 10.40 -10.31
CA GLN A 83 20.65 9.68 -11.55
C GLN A 83 19.78 10.10 -12.74
N VAL A 84 18.48 10.32 -12.52
CA VAL A 84 17.57 10.79 -13.58
C VAL A 84 17.94 12.21 -14.01
N LEU A 85 18.30 13.11 -13.09
CA LEU A 85 18.76 14.46 -13.42
C LEU A 85 20.06 14.42 -14.24
N ASP A 86 21.04 13.61 -13.80
CA ASP A 86 22.34 13.49 -14.47
C ASP A 86 22.19 12.97 -15.90
N VAL A 87 21.40 11.90 -16.09
CA VAL A 87 21.09 11.35 -17.42
C VAL A 87 20.29 12.35 -18.26
N SER A 88 19.33 13.06 -17.66
CA SER A 88 18.56 14.08 -18.39
C SER A 88 19.45 15.21 -18.91
N ALA A 89 20.38 15.67 -18.09
CA ALA A 89 21.36 16.68 -18.48
C ALA A 89 22.25 16.20 -19.63
N ALA A 90 22.73 14.95 -19.56
CA ALA A 90 23.57 14.35 -20.61
C ALA A 90 22.84 14.25 -21.97
N HIS A 91 21.53 13.97 -21.96
CA HIS A 91 20.70 13.89 -23.18
C HIS A 91 19.98 15.20 -23.54
N GLY A 92 20.32 16.32 -22.89
CA GLY A 92 19.75 17.64 -23.20
C GLY A 92 18.25 17.77 -22.93
N ARG A 93 17.71 16.92 -22.04
CA ARG A 93 16.31 16.93 -21.61
C ARG A 93 16.13 17.79 -20.37
N LYS A 94 15.15 18.70 -20.41
CA LYS A 94 14.68 19.46 -19.26
C LYS A 94 13.76 18.59 -18.41
N VAL A 95 13.81 18.80 -17.10
CA VAL A 95 13.12 17.96 -16.13
C VAL A 95 12.04 18.75 -15.42
N ALA A 96 10.83 18.21 -15.35
CA ALA A 96 9.76 18.72 -14.50
C ALA A 96 9.39 17.69 -13.43
N LEU A 97 9.40 18.13 -12.16
CA LEU A 97 8.96 17.30 -11.03
C LEU A 97 7.43 17.36 -10.93
N VAL A 98 6.77 16.20 -10.88
CA VAL A 98 5.31 16.09 -10.90
C VAL A 98 4.81 15.35 -9.67
N GLY A 99 4.05 16.06 -8.84
CA GLY A 99 3.45 15.53 -7.62
C GLY A 99 3.98 16.26 -6.38
N ARG A 100 3.07 16.56 -5.43
CA ARG A 100 3.37 17.37 -4.24
C ARG A 100 4.54 16.81 -3.42
N SER A 101 4.53 15.50 -3.17
CA SER A 101 5.60 14.84 -2.40
C SER A 101 6.94 14.87 -3.13
N MET A 102 6.93 14.71 -4.47
CA MET A 102 8.16 14.77 -5.27
C MET A 102 8.78 16.17 -5.23
N VAL A 103 7.98 17.20 -5.49
CA VAL A 103 8.42 18.61 -5.44
C VAL A 103 8.96 18.95 -4.04
N ARG A 104 8.20 18.63 -2.99
CA ARG A 104 8.59 18.93 -1.60
C ARG A 104 9.88 18.23 -1.20
N ASN A 105 9.97 16.92 -1.39
CA ASN A 105 11.12 16.15 -0.92
C ASN A 105 12.40 16.52 -1.68
N MET A 106 12.30 16.76 -2.99
CA MET A 106 13.47 17.17 -3.79
C MET A 106 13.90 18.61 -3.47
N GLY A 107 12.98 19.51 -3.13
CA GLY A 107 13.31 20.83 -2.61
C GLY A 107 14.14 20.74 -1.33
N VAL A 108 13.64 20.01 -0.33
CA VAL A 108 14.37 19.78 0.93
C VAL A 108 15.72 19.10 0.69
N ALA A 109 15.78 18.11 -0.20
CA ALA A 109 17.04 17.44 -0.52
C ALA A 109 18.06 18.38 -1.19
N ALA A 110 17.61 19.31 -2.04
CA ALA A 110 18.47 20.32 -2.63
C ALA A 110 18.98 21.32 -1.58
N ASP A 111 18.10 21.81 -0.70
CA ASP A 111 18.45 22.73 0.39
C ASP A 111 19.49 22.12 1.35
N LEU A 112 19.40 20.81 1.61
CA LEU A 112 20.34 20.05 2.45
C LEU A 112 21.62 19.62 1.69
N GLY A 113 21.76 19.92 0.40
CA GLY A 113 22.91 19.51 -0.41
C GLY A 113 22.97 18.01 -0.73
N LEU A 114 21.87 17.28 -0.54
CA LEU A 114 21.73 15.85 -0.86
C LEU A 114 21.36 15.63 -2.34
N LEU A 115 20.78 16.63 -3.00
CA LEU A 115 20.45 16.63 -4.42
C LEU A 115 21.20 17.78 -5.11
N ARG A 116 21.96 17.45 -6.15
CA ARG A 116 22.65 18.42 -7.00
C ARG A 116 21.84 18.63 -8.28
N VAL A 117 21.33 19.84 -8.45
CA VAL A 117 20.55 20.22 -9.62
C VAL A 117 21.42 21.07 -10.55
N PRO A 118 21.76 20.58 -11.76
CA PRO A 118 22.45 21.41 -12.75
C PRO A 118 21.65 22.68 -13.10
N PRO A 119 22.31 23.85 -13.25
CA PRO A 119 21.63 25.11 -13.54
C PRO A 119 20.73 25.02 -14.78
N GLY A 120 19.49 25.46 -14.63
CA GLY A 120 18.49 25.47 -15.70
C GLY A 120 18.01 24.09 -16.16
N LEU A 121 18.37 22.99 -15.48
CA LEU A 121 17.85 21.66 -15.83
C LEU A 121 16.38 21.49 -15.44
N LEU A 122 16.05 21.89 -14.22
CA LEU A 122 14.67 21.90 -13.73
C LEU A 122 13.90 23.07 -14.33
N VAL A 123 12.72 22.77 -14.83
CA VAL A 123 11.74 23.73 -15.35
C VAL A 123 10.39 23.48 -14.68
N ASP A 124 9.53 24.48 -14.65
CA ASP A 124 8.16 24.27 -14.19
C ASP A 124 7.38 23.39 -15.19
N LEU A 125 6.20 22.95 -14.76
CA LEU A 125 5.38 22.06 -15.57
C LEU A 125 4.82 22.76 -16.83
N GLU A 126 4.53 24.05 -16.77
CA GLU A 126 3.96 24.79 -17.90
C GLU A 126 5.01 24.98 -19.02
N GLU A 127 6.23 25.36 -18.64
CA GLU A 127 7.38 25.45 -19.54
C GLU A 127 7.68 24.09 -20.17
N ALA A 128 7.74 23.01 -19.38
CA ALA A 128 7.95 21.65 -19.90
C ALA A 128 6.89 21.23 -20.92
N LEU A 129 5.64 21.64 -20.75
CA LEU A 129 4.55 21.29 -21.67
C LEU A 129 4.61 22.07 -23.00
N ALA A 130 5.24 23.24 -23.01
CA ALA A 130 5.46 24.05 -24.21
C ALA A 130 6.70 23.60 -25.03
N MET A 131 7.58 22.79 -24.45
CA MET A 131 8.80 22.31 -25.10
C MET A 131 8.55 21.17 -26.11
N PRO A 132 9.46 20.96 -27.08
CA PRO A 132 9.45 19.79 -27.94
C PRO A 132 9.54 18.48 -27.13
N ALA A 133 8.73 17.48 -27.49
CA ALA A 133 8.58 16.24 -26.74
C ALA A 133 9.89 15.53 -26.38
N HIS A 134 10.83 15.44 -27.33
CA HIS A 134 12.14 14.80 -27.15
C HIS A 134 13.08 15.55 -26.19
N ARG A 135 12.73 16.77 -25.77
CA ARG A 135 13.50 17.57 -24.81
C ARG A 135 12.93 17.52 -23.40
N VAL A 136 11.90 16.73 -23.14
CA VAL A 136 11.18 16.76 -21.86
C VAL A 136 11.26 15.41 -21.17
N LEU A 137 11.53 15.46 -19.86
CA LEU A 137 11.41 14.34 -18.94
C LEU A 137 10.60 14.75 -17.71
N PHE A 138 9.63 13.93 -17.32
CA PHE A 138 8.86 14.09 -16.09
C PHE A 138 9.36 13.10 -15.03
N VAL A 139 9.63 13.58 -13.82
CA VAL A 139 9.84 12.73 -12.64
C VAL A 139 8.58 12.77 -11.79
N SER A 140 7.93 11.63 -11.63
CA SER A 140 6.59 11.55 -11.03
C SER A 140 6.50 10.56 -9.87
N THR A 141 5.45 10.73 -9.06
CA THR A 141 4.99 9.72 -8.08
C THR A 141 4.03 8.72 -8.71
N GLY A 142 3.78 7.60 -8.03
CA GLY A 142 2.74 6.64 -8.42
C GLY A 142 3.30 5.32 -8.93
N SER A 143 4.49 4.94 -8.46
CA SER A 143 5.18 3.75 -8.93
C SER A 143 4.55 2.45 -8.38
N GLN A 144 3.66 2.54 -7.38
CA GLN A 144 2.90 1.42 -6.81
C GLN A 144 1.44 1.35 -7.32
N GLY A 145 1.09 2.14 -8.34
CA GLY A 145 -0.25 2.12 -8.92
C GLY A 145 -1.34 2.70 -8.02
N GLU A 146 -0.98 3.54 -7.04
CA GLU A 146 -1.92 4.15 -6.11
C GLU A 146 -2.96 4.97 -6.91
N PRO A 147 -4.28 4.80 -6.67
CA PRO A 147 -5.31 5.33 -7.59
C PRO A 147 -5.25 6.84 -7.83
N LEU A 148 -4.91 7.61 -6.80
CA LEU A 148 -4.85 9.08 -6.82
C LEU A 148 -3.46 9.62 -7.19
N SER A 149 -2.48 8.74 -7.39
CA SER A 149 -1.13 9.14 -7.76
C SER A 149 -1.08 9.80 -9.15
N VAL A 150 0.00 10.54 -9.38
CA VAL A 150 0.24 11.23 -10.65
C VAL A 150 0.21 10.24 -11.82
N LEU A 151 0.98 9.14 -11.76
CA LEU A 151 1.03 8.18 -12.85
C LEU A 151 -0.32 7.48 -13.10
N SER A 152 -1.02 7.04 -12.06
CA SER A 152 -2.34 6.41 -12.21
C SER A 152 -3.37 7.35 -12.85
N ARG A 153 -3.32 8.65 -12.51
CA ARG A 153 -4.18 9.65 -13.15
C ARG A 153 -3.79 9.89 -14.61
N MET A 154 -2.50 9.89 -14.94
CA MET A 154 -2.04 9.98 -16.33
C MET A 154 -2.52 8.78 -17.15
N ALA A 155 -2.39 7.56 -16.60
CA ALA A 155 -2.80 6.33 -17.26
C ALA A 155 -4.32 6.25 -17.52
N ARG A 156 -5.14 6.87 -16.66
CA ARG A 156 -6.59 7.00 -16.85
C ARG A 156 -7.01 8.21 -17.68
N GLY A 157 -6.07 9.07 -18.08
CA GLY A 157 -6.38 10.32 -18.80
C GLY A 157 -7.00 11.42 -17.94
N GLU A 158 -6.93 11.29 -16.61
CA GLU A 158 -7.56 12.19 -15.63
C GLU A 158 -6.59 13.22 -15.04
N HIS A 159 -5.31 13.15 -15.39
CA HIS A 159 -4.34 14.16 -14.96
C HIS A 159 -4.58 15.47 -15.73
N ARG A 160 -4.78 16.58 -15.00
CA ARG A 160 -5.29 17.84 -15.55
C ARG A 160 -4.44 18.41 -16.70
N GLN A 161 -3.12 18.33 -16.58
CA GLN A 161 -2.18 18.99 -17.50
C GLN A 161 -1.40 18.02 -18.40
N ILE A 162 -1.34 16.73 -18.04
CA ILE A 162 -0.45 15.77 -18.71
C ILE A 162 -1.30 14.59 -19.19
N ARG A 163 -1.34 14.39 -20.50
CA ARG A 163 -1.92 13.20 -21.12
C ARG A 163 -0.81 12.37 -21.72
N ILE A 164 -0.86 11.06 -21.52
CA ILE A 164 0.03 10.10 -22.18
C ILE A 164 -0.28 10.10 -23.68
N ARG A 165 0.77 10.09 -24.49
CA ARG A 165 0.71 10.08 -25.95
C ARG A 165 1.38 8.81 -26.46
N SER A 166 0.95 8.35 -27.63
CA SER A 166 1.65 7.27 -28.34
C SER A 166 3.12 7.64 -28.55
N GLY A 167 4.02 6.69 -28.29
CA GLY A 167 5.47 6.88 -28.38
C GLY A 167 6.14 7.42 -27.12
N ASP A 168 5.40 7.90 -26.11
CA ASP A 168 6.00 8.24 -24.81
C ASP A 168 6.68 7.01 -24.21
N THR A 169 7.77 7.22 -23.46
CA THR A 169 8.44 6.16 -22.70
C THR A 169 8.18 6.36 -21.21
N VAL A 170 7.62 5.35 -20.54
CA VAL A 170 7.36 5.35 -19.09
C VAL A 170 8.29 4.36 -18.41
N VAL A 171 9.07 4.84 -17.44
CA VAL A 171 10.01 4.03 -16.66
C VAL A 171 9.48 3.90 -15.22
N LEU A 172 9.07 2.69 -14.84
CA LEU A 172 8.75 2.32 -13.47
C LEU A 172 10.05 2.02 -12.71
N ALA A 173 10.69 3.06 -12.18
CA ALA A 173 11.96 2.97 -11.46
C ALA A 173 11.74 2.62 -9.98
N SER A 174 10.90 1.62 -9.71
CA SER A 174 10.70 1.02 -8.37
C SER A 174 10.43 -0.48 -8.47
N SER A 175 10.65 -1.19 -7.38
CA SER A 175 10.15 -2.56 -7.20
C SER A 175 8.64 -2.54 -6.95
N LEU A 176 8.01 -3.69 -7.13
CA LEU A 176 6.65 -3.95 -6.69
C LEU A 176 6.70 -4.20 -5.18
N ILE A 177 5.95 -3.41 -4.40
CA ILE A 177 5.68 -3.76 -3.00
C ILE A 177 4.65 -4.91 -3.02
N PRO A 178 4.89 -6.01 -2.29
CA PRO A 178 3.92 -7.10 -2.16
C PRO A 178 2.51 -6.59 -1.83
N GLY A 179 1.51 -7.07 -2.56
CA GLY A 179 0.10 -6.66 -2.46
C GLY A 179 -0.32 -5.54 -3.44
N ASN A 180 0.63 -4.83 -4.05
CA ASN A 180 0.34 -3.77 -5.03
C ASN A 180 0.44 -4.23 -6.49
N GLU A 181 0.73 -5.51 -6.76
CA GLU A 181 0.99 -6.03 -8.09
C GLU A 181 -0.17 -5.76 -9.05
N THR A 182 -1.41 -6.06 -8.62
CA THR A 182 -2.61 -5.83 -9.44
C THR A 182 -2.78 -4.36 -9.80
N SER A 183 -2.52 -3.45 -8.86
CA SER A 183 -2.63 -2.00 -9.08
C SER A 183 -1.58 -1.52 -10.08
N VAL A 184 -0.33 -1.96 -9.94
CA VAL A 184 0.75 -1.59 -10.88
C VAL A 184 0.48 -2.15 -12.27
N PHE A 185 0.13 -3.44 -12.40
CA PHE A 185 -0.16 -4.03 -13.70
C PHE A 185 -1.37 -3.41 -14.40
N ARG A 186 -2.37 -2.94 -13.64
CA ARG A 186 -3.48 -2.15 -14.20
C ARG A 186 -2.98 -0.85 -14.83
N VAL A 187 -2.08 -0.14 -14.16
CA VAL A 187 -1.45 1.08 -14.69
C VAL A 187 -0.59 0.77 -15.91
N VAL A 188 0.25 -0.27 -15.85
CA VAL A 188 1.06 -0.72 -17.00
C VAL A 188 0.17 -1.00 -18.21
N ASN A 189 -0.90 -1.78 -18.04
CA ASN A 189 -1.82 -2.12 -19.13
C ASN A 189 -2.50 -0.87 -19.72
N ALA A 190 -2.92 0.07 -18.87
CA ALA A 190 -3.53 1.32 -19.33
C ALA A 190 -2.53 2.18 -20.12
N LEU A 191 -1.28 2.31 -19.65
CA LEU A 191 -0.21 3.04 -20.35
C LEU A 191 0.13 2.40 -21.70
N THR A 192 0.31 1.08 -21.73
CA THR A 192 0.57 0.32 -22.95
C THR A 192 -0.58 0.46 -23.95
N ARG A 193 -1.83 0.43 -23.48
CA ARG A 193 -3.02 0.65 -24.32
C ARG A 193 -3.05 2.05 -24.96
N LEU A 194 -2.45 3.05 -24.32
CA LEU A 194 -2.32 4.41 -24.87
C LEU A 194 -1.14 4.54 -25.86
N GLY A 195 -0.42 3.46 -26.14
CA GLY A 195 0.72 3.43 -27.05
C GLY A 195 2.05 3.87 -26.44
N ALA A 196 2.15 3.92 -25.10
CA ALA A 196 3.41 4.19 -24.43
C ALA A 196 4.29 2.94 -24.37
N THR A 197 5.60 3.12 -24.47
CA THR A 197 6.58 2.08 -24.15
C THR A 197 6.78 2.05 -22.64
N VAL A 198 6.47 0.93 -21.98
CA VAL A 198 6.60 0.79 -20.52
C VAL A 198 7.80 -0.06 -20.16
N VAL A 199 8.75 0.51 -19.41
CA VAL A 199 9.94 -0.16 -18.89
C VAL A 199 9.77 -0.34 -17.38
N HIS A 200 9.95 -1.57 -16.89
CA HIS A 200 9.81 -1.92 -15.48
C HIS A 200 10.80 -3.03 -15.10
N GLN A 201 10.88 -3.41 -13.83
CA GLN A 201 11.87 -4.38 -13.32
C GLN A 201 11.86 -5.73 -14.07
N GLY A 202 10.73 -6.14 -14.64
CA GLY A 202 10.60 -7.37 -15.42
C GLY A 202 11.15 -7.28 -16.86
N THR A 203 11.33 -6.08 -17.39
CA THR A 203 11.84 -5.85 -18.76
C THR A 203 13.25 -5.26 -18.78
N ALA A 204 13.62 -4.48 -17.77
CA ALA A 204 14.97 -3.95 -17.61
C ALA A 204 15.31 -3.71 -16.14
N LYS A 205 16.61 -3.69 -15.83
CA LYS A 205 17.11 -3.45 -14.48
C LYS A 205 17.07 -1.96 -14.13
N VAL A 206 15.86 -1.43 -13.92
CA VAL A 206 15.59 -0.01 -13.61
C VAL A 206 15.38 0.26 -12.12
N HIS A 207 15.58 -0.75 -11.28
CA HIS A 207 15.48 -0.63 -9.84
C HIS A 207 16.34 -1.68 -9.15
N VAL A 208 16.85 -1.32 -7.95
CA VAL A 208 17.37 -2.26 -6.97
C VAL A 208 16.76 -1.93 -5.61
N SER A 209 16.54 -2.96 -4.79
CA SER A 209 15.97 -2.80 -3.46
C SER A 209 16.84 -1.92 -2.55
N GLY A 210 16.20 -1.29 -1.58
CA GLY A 210 16.86 -0.59 -0.47
C GLY A 210 17.28 -1.50 0.69
N HIS A 211 16.89 -2.78 0.68
CA HIS A 211 17.04 -3.70 1.81
C HIS A 211 17.98 -4.88 1.47
N ALA A 212 18.73 -5.33 2.46
CA ALA A 212 19.74 -6.38 2.37
C ALA A 212 19.09 -7.75 2.12
N PRO A 213 19.44 -8.44 1.03
CA PRO A 213 19.07 -9.84 0.83
C PRO A 213 19.82 -10.77 1.78
N ALA A 214 19.41 -12.03 1.83
CA ALA A 214 19.96 -13.06 2.72
C ALA A 214 21.49 -13.14 2.71
N GLY A 215 22.13 -13.02 1.54
CA GLY A 215 23.60 -13.07 1.45
C GLY A 215 24.29 -11.91 2.18
N GLU A 216 23.71 -10.70 2.12
CA GLU A 216 24.22 -9.52 2.82
C GLU A 216 23.93 -9.56 4.32
N LEU A 217 22.75 -10.04 4.71
CA LEU A 217 22.40 -10.22 6.11
C LEU A 217 23.38 -11.17 6.82
N LEU A 218 23.85 -12.22 6.13
CA LEU A 218 24.89 -13.11 6.68
C LEU A 218 26.21 -12.38 6.99
N PHE A 219 26.60 -11.36 6.21
CA PHE A 219 27.76 -10.54 6.53
C PHE A 219 27.54 -9.72 7.80
N LEU A 220 26.35 -9.13 7.97
CA LEU A 220 26.01 -8.38 9.17
C LEU A 220 26.03 -9.27 10.40
N TYR A 221 25.41 -10.46 10.35
CA TYR A 221 25.44 -11.40 11.47
C TYR A 221 26.87 -11.81 11.86
N ASN A 222 27.70 -12.16 10.87
CA ASN A 222 29.08 -12.56 11.13
C ASN A 222 29.96 -11.40 11.64
N ALA A 223 29.68 -10.16 11.22
CA ALA A 223 30.38 -8.98 11.73
C ALA A 223 29.94 -8.61 13.15
N ILE A 224 28.65 -8.71 13.45
CA ILE A 224 28.06 -8.25 14.72
C ILE A 224 28.16 -9.30 15.81
N ARG A 225 28.09 -10.60 15.48
CA ARG A 225 28.16 -11.74 16.43
C ARG A 225 27.25 -11.55 17.66
N PRO A 226 25.94 -11.29 17.48
CA PRO A 226 25.06 -10.95 18.60
C PRO A 226 24.78 -12.15 19.49
N SER A 227 24.57 -11.91 20.79
CA SER A 227 24.17 -12.94 21.76
C SER A 227 22.70 -13.34 21.64
N ASN A 228 21.83 -12.40 21.27
CA ASN A 228 20.41 -12.61 20.98
C ASN A 228 20.01 -11.82 19.72
N VAL A 229 18.99 -12.30 19.02
CA VAL A 229 18.48 -11.66 17.80
C VAL A 229 16.97 -11.49 17.90
N MET A 230 16.48 -10.31 17.54
CA MET A 230 15.06 -10.07 17.30
C MET A 230 14.89 -9.53 15.88
N PRO A 231 14.45 -10.36 14.91
CA PRO A 231 14.13 -9.89 13.58
C PRO A 231 13.03 -8.82 13.62
N VAL A 232 13.22 -7.72 12.89
CA VAL A 232 12.24 -6.63 12.79
C VAL A 232 12.00 -6.26 11.32
N HIS A 233 11.03 -5.38 11.07
CA HIS A 233 10.73 -4.83 9.75
C HIS A 233 10.44 -5.90 8.68
N GLY A 234 9.28 -6.56 8.81
CA GLY A 234 8.77 -7.52 7.82
C GLY A 234 7.55 -8.31 8.32
N GLU A 235 6.78 -8.87 7.37
CA GLU A 235 5.75 -9.89 7.67
C GLU A 235 6.35 -11.16 8.31
N TRP A 236 5.50 -11.99 8.92
CA TRP A 236 5.93 -13.19 9.65
C TRP A 236 6.88 -14.12 8.87
N ARG A 237 6.65 -14.30 7.56
CA ARG A 237 7.55 -15.09 6.69
C ARG A 237 8.97 -14.52 6.63
N HIS A 238 9.10 -13.19 6.58
CA HIS A 238 10.39 -12.50 6.56
C HIS A 238 11.10 -12.63 7.90
N LEU A 239 10.38 -12.43 9.01
CA LEU A 239 10.94 -12.55 10.36
C LEU A 239 11.46 -13.98 10.61
N ARG A 240 10.70 -14.98 10.18
CA ARG A 240 11.09 -16.40 10.23
C ARG A 240 12.31 -16.71 9.37
N ALA A 241 12.36 -16.19 8.15
CA ALA A 241 13.51 -16.36 7.28
C ALA A 241 14.78 -15.73 7.88
N ASN A 242 14.66 -14.53 8.44
CA ASN A 242 15.77 -13.83 9.07
C ASN A 242 16.25 -14.53 10.36
N ALA A 243 15.31 -15.03 11.18
CA ALA A 243 15.61 -15.90 12.33
C ALA A 243 16.42 -17.14 11.90
N ALA A 244 16.04 -17.79 10.80
CA ALA A 244 16.78 -18.92 10.27
C ALA A 244 18.20 -18.54 9.80
N LEU A 245 18.39 -17.32 9.27
CA LEU A 245 19.73 -16.82 8.94
C LEU A 245 20.58 -16.63 10.22
N ALA A 246 20.02 -16.06 11.29
CA ALA A 246 20.71 -15.90 12.57
C ALA A 246 21.20 -17.24 13.14
N VAL A 247 20.32 -18.25 13.16
CA VAL A 247 20.66 -19.60 13.64
C VAL A 247 21.77 -20.22 12.79
N ARG A 248 21.69 -20.08 11.47
CA ARG A 248 22.73 -20.57 10.55
C ARG A 248 24.10 -19.93 10.77
N THR A 249 24.14 -18.72 11.33
CA THR A 249 25.40 -18.02 11.68
C THR A 249 25.93 -18.35 13.08
N GLY A 250 25.23 -19.20 13.84
CA GLY A 250 25.68 -19.68 15.15
C GLY A 250 24.98 -19.07 16.35
N VAL A 251 23.99 -18.20 16.16
CA VAL A 251 23.11 -17.75 17.25
C VAL A 251 22.27 -18.95 17.72
N PRO A 252 22.27 -19.32 19.01
CA PRO A 252 21.44 -20.44 19.46
C PRO A 252 19.95 -20.16 19.23
N GLU A 253 19.18 -21.20 18.90
CA GLU A 253 17.76 -21.04 18.54
C GLU A 253 16.95 -20.43 19.69
N GLU A 254 17.27 -20.79 20.94
CA GLU A 254 16.67 -20.21 22.14
C GLU A 254 17.01 -18.74 22.37
N ARG A 255 17.96 -18.17 21.61
CA ARG A 255 18.36 -16.76 21.65
C ARG A 255 17.76 -15.93 20.51
N VAL A 256 16.87 -16.53 19.72
CA VAL A 256 16.14 -15.83 18.66
C VAL A 256 14.71 -15.54 19.11
N VAL A 257 14.40 -14.26 19.29
CA VAL A 257 13.10 -13.78 19.74
C VAL A 257 12.33 -13.24 18.53
N ILE A 258 11.28 -13.96 18.12
CA ILE A 258 10.37 -13.48 17.07
C ILE A 258 9.13 -12.91 17.75
N ALA A 259 8.89 -11.62 17.55
CA ALA A 259 7.82 -10.87 18.21
C ALA A 259 6.86 -10.25 17.20
N GLU A 260 5.58 -10.15 17.58
CA GLU A 260 4.57 -9.36 16.89
C GLU A 260 4.43 -7.99 17.58
N ASP A 261 3.71 -7.06 16.93
CA ASP A 261 3.36 -5.79 17.55
C ASP A 261 2.68 -6.00 18.93
N GLY A 262 3.17 -5.25 19.92
CA GLY A 262 2.69 -5.30 21.30
C GLY A 262 3.30 -6.40 22.17
N VAL A 263 4.09 -7.33 21.63
CA VAL A 263 4.85 -8.28 22.47
C VAL A 263 5.96 -7.55 23.23
N VAL A 264 6.07 -7.83 24.54
CA VAL A 264 7.09 -7.25 25.42
C VAL A 264 8.27 -8.21 25.53
N VAL A 265 9.47 -7.70 25.29
CA VAL A 265 10.73 -8.46 25.38
C VAL A 265 11.62 -7.78 26.41
N ASP A 266 11.89 -8.47 27.51
CA ASP A 266 12.84 -8.01 28.51
C ASP A 266 14.25 -8.42 28.12
N LEU A 267 15.21 -7.51 28.32
CA LEU A 267 16.64 -7.77 28.20
C LEU A 267 17.28 -7.64 29.58
N VAL A 268 17.53 -8.78 30.23
CA VAL A 268 18.10 -8.84 31.59
C VAL A 268 19.39 -9.65 31.53
N ASP A 269 20.48 -9.09 32.06
CA ASP A 269 21.81 -9.74 32.09
C ASP A 269 22.23 -10.34 30.73
N GLY A 270 21.96 -9.61 29.65
CA GLY A 270 22.29 -10.03 28.27
C GLY A 270 21.40 -11.16 27.73
N ARG A 271 20.24 -11.43 28.33
CA ARG A 271 19.26 -12.42 27.84
C ARG A 271 17.96 -11.74 27.43
N ALA A 272 17.56 -11.93 26.17
CA ALA A 272 16.30 -11.44 25.65
C ALA A 272 15.22 -12.52 25.79
N GLU A 273 14.14 -12.22 26.50
CA GLU A 273 13.02 -13.14 26.71
C GLU A 273 11.68 -12.43 26.54
N ILE A 274 10.70 -13.14 25.96
CA ILE A 274 9.33 -12.64 25.88
C ILE A 274 8.70 -12.75 27.27
N THR A 275 8.31 -11.62 27.86
CA THR A 275 7.77 -11.59 29.24
C THR A 275 6.32 -11.15 29.32
N GLY A 276 5.75 -10.66 28.21
CA GLY A 276 4.34 -10.30 28.21
C GLY A 276 3.85 -9.74 26.89
N ARG A 277 2.67 -9.11 26.95
CA ARG A 277 2.03 -8.43 25.83
C ARG A 277 1.32 -7.19 26.36
N VAL A 278 1.47 -6.08 25.64
CA VAL A 278 0.66 -4.88 25.81
C VAL A 278 -0.37 -4.81 24.69
N GLU A 279 -1.57 -4.34 25.02
CA GLU A 279 -2.60 -4.11 24.02
C GLU A 279 -2.17 -2.97 23.11
N VAL A 280 -2.07 -3.28 21.82
CA VAL A 280 -1.78 -2.32 20.75
C VAL A 280 -2.82 -2.51 19.66
N GLY A 281 -3.14 -1.41 18.98
CA GLY A 281 -4.14 -1.40 17.92
C GLY A 281 -3.69 -0.54 16.76
N GLN A 282 -4.39 -0.68 15.64
CA GLN A 282 -4.20 0.18 14.48
C GLN A 282 -5.04 1.44 14.63
N VAL A 283 -4.47 2.58 14.26
CA VAL A 283 -5.21 3.85 14.15
C VAL A 283 -5.39 4.17 12.69
N TYR A 284 -6.63 4.13 12.22
CA TYR A 284 -6.96 4.47 10.84
C TYR A 284 -7.08 5.99 10.67
N VAL A 285 -6.60 6.49 9.54
CA VAL A 285 -6.68 7.90 9.16
C VAL A 285 -7.49 7.99 7.87
N ASP A 286 -8.61 8.73 7.92
CA ASP A 286 -9.50 8.94 6.78
C ASP A 286 -9.75 10.44 6.60
N GLY A 287 -9.17 11.02 5.55
CA GLY A 287 -9.25 12.45 5.28
C GLY A 287 -8.54 13.29 6.36
N LEU A 288 -9.32 14.11 7.08
CA LEU A 288 -8.83 14.98 8.17
C LEU A 288 -9.00 14.34 9.55
N SER A 289 -9.68 13.19 9.63
CA SER A 289 -10.00 12.51 10.86
C SER A 289 -8.95 11.44 11.19
N VAL A 290 -8.45 11.46 12.42
CA VAL A 290 -7.53 10.45 12.97
C VAL A 290 -8.30 9.66 14.03
N GLY A 291 -8.46 8.35 13.82
CA GLY A 291 -9.11 7.46 14.79
C GLY A 291 -10.64 7.43 14.76
N ASP A 292 -11.30 8.25 13.94
CA ASP A 292 -12.79 8.23 13.82
C ASP A 292 -13.32 7.00 13.05
N VAL A 293 -12.44 6.29 12.33
CA VAL A 293 -12.77 5.04 11.64
C VAL A 293 -12.21 3.89 12.47
N GLY A 294 -13.10 3.08 13.05
CA GLY A 294 -12.73 1.85 13.74
C GLY A 294 -13.13 0.59 12.96
N ASP A 295 -12.82 -0.57 13.53
CA ASP A 295 -13.08 -1.88 12.92
C ASP A 295 -14.56 -2.11 12.56
N SER A 296 -15.49 -1.58 13.34
CA SER A 296 -16.93 -1.66 13.06
C SER A 296 -17.30 -0.91 11.78
N THR A 297 -16.81 0.32 11.61
CA THR A 297 -17.02 1.11 10.39
C THR A 297 -16.37 0.45 9.18
N LEU A 298 -15.18 -0.13 9.33
CA LEU A 298 -14.53 -0.88 8.25
C LEU A 298 -15.31 -2.14 7.88
N SER A 299 -15.80 -2.88 8.88
CA SER A 299 -16.63 -4.08 8.67
C SER A 299 -17.93 -3.72 7.94
N ASP A 300 -18.59 -2.63 8.32
CA ASP A 300 -19.77 -2.12 7.63
C ASP A 300 -19.45 -1.73 6.18
N ARG A 301 -18.34 -1.03 5.94
CA ARG A 301 -17.88 -0.67 4.59
C ARG A 301 -17.58 -1.90 3.73
N LEU A 302 -17.00 -2.96 4.29
CA LEU A 302 -16.75 -4.23 3.60
C LEU A 302 -18.06 -4.91 3.21
N ILE A 303 -19.01 -5.04 4.15
CA ILE A 303 -20.33 -5.62 3.88
C ILE A 303 -21.06 -4.83 2.78
N LEU A 304 -21.03 -3.49 2.86
CA LEU A 304 -21.63 -2.61 1.86
C LEU A 304 -20.95 -2.77 0.49
N GLY A 305 -19.62 -2.88 0.46
CA GLY A 305 -18.84 -3.02 -0.78
C GLY A 305 -19.02 -4.36 -1.49
N GLU A 306 -19.17 -5.46 -0.75
CA GLU A 306 -19.33 -6.81 -1.31
C GLU A 306 -20.80 -7.22 -1.50
N GLY A 307 -21.61 -6.96 -0.49
CA GLY A 307 -23.00 -7.43 -0.41
C GLY A 307 -24.00 -6.44 -0.96
N GLY A 308 -23.68 -5.15 -0.98
CA GLY A 308 -24.65 -4.09 -1.18
C GLY A 308 -25.53 -3.85 0.05
N PHE A 309 -26.56 -3.03 -0.14
CA PHE A 309 -27.44 -2.55 0.91
C PHE A 309 -28.91 -2.73 0.52
N ILE A 310 -29.74 -3.17 1.47
CA ILE A 310 -31.20 -3.28 1.32
C ILE A 310 -31.87 -2.48 2.44
N ALA A 311 -32.59 -1.41 2.07
CA ALA A 311 -33.46 -0.66 2.96
C ALA A 311 -34.89 -1.19 2.85
N ILE A 312 -35.54 -1.35 4.00
CA ILE A 312 -36.94 -1.78 4.11
C ILE A 312 -37.67 -0.76 4.98
N THR A 313 -38.73 -0.16 4.48
CA THR A 313 -39.55 0.77 5.25
C THR A 313 -40.93 0.18 5.46
N VAL A 314 -41.36 0.13 6.71
CA VAL A 314 -42.70 -0.33 7.12
C VAL A 314 -43.34 0.75 7.97
N VAL A 315 -44.61 1.08 7.68
CA VAL A 315 -45.40 2.00 8.51
C VAL A 315 -46.46 1.19 9.23
N ILE A 316 -46.54 1.30 10.56
CA ILE A 316 -47.47 0.53 11.40
C ILE A 316 -48.37 1.41 12.25
N VAL A 317 -49.55 0.94 12.62
CA VAL A 317 -50.39 1.56 13.65
C VAL A 317 -49.84 1.22 15.04
N SER A 318 -49.53 2.23 15.86
CA SER A 318 -48.85 2.00 17.16
C SER A 318 -49.63 1.08 18.10
N ALA A 319 -50.97 1.18 18.09
CA ALA A 319 -51.83 0.41 18.98
C ALA A 319 -51.96 -1.08 18.60
N THR A 320 -51.78 -1.44 17.33
CA THR A 320 -52.08 -2.80 16.83
C THR A 320 -50.90 -3.48 16.13
N GLY A 321 -49.84 -2.75 15.79
CA GLY A 321 -48.73 -3.28 14.99
C GLY A 321 -49.07 -3.51 13.51
N ARG A 322 -50.31 -3.22 13.10
CA ARG A 322 -50.81 -3.43 11.75
C ARG A 322 -50.09 -2.53 10.75
N ALA A 323 -49.61 -3.11 9.66
CA ALA A 323 -49.04 -2.34 8.56
C ALA A 323 -50.11 -1.48 7.87
N VAL A 324 -49.82 -0.19 7.69
CA VAL A 324 -50.72 0.80 7.06
C VAL A 324 -50.67 0.69 5.53
N ALA A 325 -49.54 0.24 4.99
CA ALA A 325 -49.29 0.06 3.57
C ALA A 325 -48.29 -1.09 3.34
N PRO A 326 -48.18 -1.60 2.10
CA PRO A 326 -47.14 -2.56 1.73
C PRO A 326 -45.73 -2.06 2.09
N PRO A 327 -44.81 -2.96 2.48
CA PRO A 327 -43.44 -2.59 2.79
C PRO A 327 -42.74 -2.04 1.54
N THR A 328 -42.02 -0.93 1.68
CA THR A 328 -41.18 -0.41 0.60
C THR A 328 -39.78 -0.98 0.75
N ILE A 329 -39.32 -1.76 -0.23
CA ILE A 329 -38.02 -2.42 -0.22
C ILE A 329 -37.18 -1.87 -1.36
N SER A 330 -35.95 -1.44 -1.07
CA SER A 330 -35.03 -0.89 -2.08
C SER A 330 -33.60 -1.37 -1.86
N GLY A 331 -32.91 -1.67 -2.97
CA GLY A 331 -31.52 -2.12 -2.97
C GLY A 331 -30.58 -1.04 -3.53
N ARG A 332 -29.39 -0.91 -2.97
CA ARG A 332 -28.28 -0.11 -3.51
C ARG A 332 -27.01 -0.95 -3.54
N GLY A 333 -26.36 -1.05 -4.70
CA GLY A 333 -25.21 -1.97 -4.89
C GLY A 333 -25.57 -3.45 -4.74
N PHE A 334 -26.87 -3.78 -4.63
CA PHE A 334 -27.33 -5.16 -4.49
C PHE A 334 -27.52 -5.80 -5.87
N SER A 335 -28.33 -5.23 -6.76
CA SER A 335 -28.56 -5.76 -8.11
C SER A 335 -28.86 -4.62 -9.09
N ASP A 336 -28.49 -4.80 -10.36
CA ASP A 336 -28.87 -3.91 -11.46
C ASP A 336 -30.29 -4.20 -11.98
N ASP A 337 -30.86 -5.36 -11.65
CA ASP A 337 -32.26 -5.70 -11.96
C ASP A 337 -33.20 -4.96 -11.00
N PRO A 338 -34.06 -4.03 -11.50
CA PRO A 338 -35.00 -3.29 -10.69
C PRO A 338 -36.00 -4.17 -9.93
N LYS A 339 -36.25 -5.40 -10.41
CA LYS A 339 -37.21 -6.35 -9.84
C LYS A 339 -36.56 -7.38 -8.92
N ALA A 340 -35.25 -7.26 -8.67
CA ALA A 340 -34.50 -8.22 -7.88
C ALA A 340 -34.97 -8.38 -6.44
N LEU A 341 -35.87 -7.53 -5.92
CA LEU A 341 -36.42 -7.62 -4.57
C LEU A 341 -37.94 -7.88 -4.57
N ASP A 342 -38.60 -7.95 -5.72
CA ASP A 342 -40.05 -8.14 -5.81
C ASP A 342 -40.48 -9.47 -5.17
N GLY A 343 -39.65 -10.51 -5.31
CA GLY A 343 -39.92 -11.84 -4.77
C GLY A 343 -39.94 -11.91 -3.23
N VAL A 344 -39.36 -10.93 -2.53
CA VAL A 344 -39.35 -10.90 -1.06
C VAL A 344 -40.53 -10.13 -0.47
N VAL A 345 -41.18 -9.26 -1.26
CA VAL A 345 -42.29 -8.42 -0.79
C VAL A 345 -43.42 -9.25 -0.18
N PRO A 346 -43.94 -10.32 -0.83
CA PRO A 346 -45.01 -11.12 -0.26
C PRO A 346 -44.61 -11.84 1.04
N LEU A 347 -43.33 -12.20 1.19
CA LEU A 347 -42.81 -12.85 2.40
C LEU A 347 -42.77 -11.87 3.57
N VAL A 348 -42.43 -10.61 3.31
CA VAL A 348 -42.46 -9.54 4.33
C VAL A 348 -43.89 -9.22 4.72
N GLU A 349 -44.83 -9.14 3.77
CA GLU A 349 -46.26 -8.92 4.06
C GLU A 349 -46.84 -10.04 4.93
N MET A 350 -46.52 -11.30 4.62
CA MET A 350 -46.93 -12.44 5.43
C MET A 350 -46.36 -12.38 6.86
N GLU A 351 -45.09 -11.97 7.00
CA GLU A 351 -44.48 -11.80 8.32
C GLU A 351 -45.10 -10.66 9.12
N LEU A 352 -45.45 -9.54 8.47
CA LEU A 352 -46.15 -8.43 9.11
C LEU A 352 -47.53 -8.84 9.61
N ALA A 353 -48.29 -9.58 8.81
CA ALA A 353 -49.59 -10.14 9.22
C ALA A 353 -49.45 -11.12 10.40
N ARG A 354 -48.38 -11.93 10.41
CA ARG A 354 -48.07 -12.82 11.56
C ARG A 354 -47.78 -12.00 12.82
N THR A 355 -46.96 -10.96 12.74
CA THR A 355 -46.63 -10.11 13.90
C THR A 355 -47.85 -9.38 14.43
N GLU A 356 -48.77 -8.93 13.56
CA GLU A 356 -50.05 -8.33 13.96
C GLU A 356 -50.94 -9.34 14.69
N ALA A 357 -51.09 -10.55 14.15
CA ALA A 357 -51.90 -11.61 14.76
C ALA A 357 -51.37 -12.05 16.15
N GLU A 358 -50.05 -11.97 16.34
CA GLU A 358 -49.38 -12.21 17.62
C GLU A 358 -49.45 -11.01 18.59
N GLY A 359 -50.07 -9.90 18.18
CA GLY A 359 -50.20 -8.68 18.98
C GLY A 359 -48.86 -7.97 19.23
N ILE A 360 -47.87 -8.14 18.35
CA ILE A 360 -46.57 -7.50 18.48
C ILE A 360 -46.69 -6.06 17.96
N THR A 361 -46.60 -5.10 18.87
CA THR A 361 -46.64 -3.66 18.56
C THR A 361 -45.27 -2.98 18.61
N ASP A 362 -44.26 -3.63 19.18
CA ASP A 362 -42.90 -3.08 19.32
C ASP A 362 -42.20 -2.97 17.95
N PRO A 363 -41.88 -1.74 17.48
CA PRO A 363 -41.21 -1.52 16.20
C PRO A 363 -39.88 -2.26 16.07
N HIS A 364 -39.13 -2.42 17.17
CA HIS A 364 -37.84 -3.12 17.14
C HIS A 364 -38.02 -4.62 16.85
N ARG A 365 -39.01 -5.26 17.50
CA ARG A 365 -39.32 -6.68 17.28
C ARG A 365 -39.82 -6.93 15.86
N ILE A 366 -40.66 -6.04 15.32
CA ILE A 366 -41.13 -6.10 13.93
C ILE A 366 -39.94 -5.94 12.97
N ALA A 367 -39.06 -4.97 13.22
CA ALA A 367 -37.85 -4.75 12.40
C ALA A 367 -36.95 -6.01 12.37
N GLN A 368 -36.73 -6.67 13.52
CA GLN A 368 -35.94 -7.90 13.60
C GLN A 368 -36.61 -9.11 12.90
N ALA A 369 -37.94 -9.20 12.94
CA ALA A 369 -38.71 -10.20 12.21
C ALA A 369 -38.54 -10.04 10.69
N VAL A 370 -38.78 -8.82 10.20
CA VAL A 370 -38.58 -8.45 8.79
C VAL A 370 -37.14 -8.69 8.34
N ARG A 371 -36.14 -8.28 9.13
CA ARG A 371 -34.71 -8.51 8.82
C ARG A 371 -34.41 -9.99 8.60
N ARG A 372 -34.94 -10.88 9.46
CA ARG A 372 -34.71 -12.33 9.37
C ARG A 372 -35.37 -12.95 8.14
N VAL A 373 -36.54 -12.48 7.74
CA VAL A 373 -37.22 -12.95 6.53
C VAL A 373 -36.43 -12.55 5.29
N VAL A 374 -36.09 -11.27 5.16
CA VAL A 374 -35.30 -10.78 4.01
C VAL A 374 -33.91 -11.41 3.99
N GLY A 375 -33.23 -11.53 5.14
CA GLY A 375 -31.92 -12.14 5.22
C GLY A 375 -31.89 -13.61 4.78
N ARG A 376 -32.89 -14.41 5.19
CA ARG A 376 -33.02 -15.80 4.74
C ARG A 376 -33.27 -15.88 3.24
N TRP A 377 -34.24 -15.12 2.75
CA TRP A 377 -34.58 -15.11 1.33
C TRP A 377 -33.38 -14.70 0.46
N VAL A 378 -32.67 -13.63 0.81
CA VAL A 378 -31.48 -13.20 0.06
C VAL A 378 -30.37 -14.27 0.09
N SER A 379 -30.15 -14.89 1.25
CA SER A 379 -29.17 -15.98 1.38
C SER A 379 -29.53 -17.19 0.52
N ASP A 380 -30.82 -17.55 0.43
CA ASP A 380 -31.27 -18.73 -0.32
C ASP A 380 -31.32 -18.47 -1.82
N THR A 381 -31.81 -17.29 -2.23
CA THR A 381 -31.96 -16.92 -3.64
C THR A 381 -30.66 -16.48 -4.28
N TYR A 382 -29.86 -15.66 -3.60
CA TYR A 382 -28.67 -15.01 -4.17
C TYR A 382 -27.35 -15.49 -3.58
N ARG A 383 -27.36 -16.30 -2.50
CA ARG A 383 -26.16 -16.73 -1.77
C ARG A 383 -25.28 -15.54 -1.32
N ARG A 384 -25.93 -14.42 -0.98
CA ARG A 384 -25.28 -13.16 -0.57
C ARG A 384 -25.72 -12.72 0.81
N ARG A 385 -24.93 -11.82 1.42
CA ARG A 385 -25.18 -11.25 2.75
C ARG A 385 -25.09 -9.72 2.69
N PRO A 386 -26.06 -9.03 2.06
CA PRO A 386 -26.10 -7.56 2.08
C PRO A 386 -26.34 -7.04 3.49
N MET A 387 -26.02 -5.76 3.70
CA MET A 387 -26.54 -5.04 4.85
C MET A 387 -28.05 -4.84 4.70
N ILE A 388 -28.83 -5.30 5.67
CA ILE A 388 -30.30 -5.18 5.67
C ILE A 388 -30.73 -4.28 6.81
N VAL A 389 -31.35 -3.16 6.48
CA VAL A 389 -31.80 -2.15 7.44
C VAL A 389 -33.30 -1.94 7.31
N PRO A 390 -34.11 -2.58 8.19
CA PRO A 390 -35.52 -2.28 8.32
C PRO A 390 -35.77 -1.09 9.24
N THR A 391 -36.58 -0.16 8.76
CA THR A 391 -37.08 1.01 9.47
C THR A 391 -38.59 0.86 9.65
N VAL A 392 -39.03 0.76 10.89
CA VAL A 392 -40.45 0.63 11.25
C VAL A 392 -40.92 1.95 11.86
N LEU A 393 -41.89 2.59 11.22
CA LEU A 393 -42.44 3.89 11.59
C LEU A 393 -43.82 3.71 12.21
N PRO A 394 -43.98 3.87 13.54
CA PRO A 394 -45.28 3.87 14.17
C PRO A 394 -46.02 5.18 13.88
N VAL A 395 -47.32 5.07 13.57
CA VAL A 395 -48.24 6.19 13.40
C VAL A 395 -49.50 5.97 14.23
N GLY A 396 -50.06 7.07 14.74
CA GLY A 396 -51.24 7.06 15.60
C GLY A 396 -50.86 6.90 17.05
#